data_AF-A0A257LWX2-F1
#
_entry.id   AF-A0A257LWX2-F1
#
_cell.length_a   1.000
_cell.length_b   1.000
_cell.length_c   1.000
_cell.angle_alpha   90.00
_cell.angle_beta   90.00
_cell.angle_gamma   90.00
#
_symmetry.space_group_name_H-M   'P 1'
#
loop_
_entity.id
_entity.type
_entity.pdbx_description
1 polymer ?
#
loop_
_entity_poly.entity_id
_entity_poly.type
_entity_poly.pdbx_seq_one_letter_code
_entity_poly.pdbx_strand_id
1 'polypeptide(L)'
;MPNDLPPPPYREAPWTAGIQAARANVVPGLIVQALMLTVLLAYYFYPPTRTWLDQLATVKSRWGYGYTALSSMVAGALIPELLRILVFQRATVKRENLSNLLFALPFWCFMGVVVDFFYRRQAGWFGEEATLAVVAKKVLVDQFLYSPLFSA
;
A
#
# COMPACT_ATOMS: atom_id res chain seq x y z
N MET A 1 -4.75 43.13 37.51
CA MET A 1 -3.90 42.64 36.40
C MET A 1 -4.82 41.93 35.41
N PRO A 2 -4.89 42.32 34.13
CA PRO A 2 -5.67 41.60 33.14
C PRO A 2 -5.05 40.21 32.90
N ASN A 3 -5.90 39.18 32.82
CA ASN A 3 -5.52 37.83 32.45
C ASN A 3 -5.24 37.78 30.94
N ASP A 4 -3.99 37.99 30.53
CA ASP A 4 -3.54 37.75 29.16
C ASP A 4 -3.28 36.25 28.96
N LEU A 5 -4.35 35.46 28.91
CA LEU A 5 -4.24 34.08 28.44
C LEU A 5 -3.95 34.13 26.93
N PRO A 6 -2.90 33.43 26.45
CA PRO A 6 -2.63 33.36 25.02
C PRO A 6 -3.85 32.78 24.28
N PRO A 7 -4.17 33.29 23.08
CA PRO A 7 -5.28 32.77 22.30
C PRO A 7 -5.07 31.26 22.07
N PRO A 8 -6.16 30.45 22.10
CA PRO A 8 -6.04 29.02 21.83
C PRO A 8 -5.39 28.80 20.46
N PRO A 9 -4.50 27.81 20.31
CA PRO A 9 -3.82 27.55 19.05
C PRO A 9 -4.87 27.35 17.95
N TYR A 10 -4.72 28.09 16.86
CA TYR A 10 -5.60 28.01 15.70
C TYR A 10 -5.56 26.57 15.18
N ARG A 11 -6.64 25.81 15.39
CA ARG A 11 -6.77 24.48 14.82
C ARG A 11 -6.84 24.66 13.31
N GLU A 12 -5.74 24.39 12.62
CA GLU A 12 -5.73 24.32 11.17
C GLU A 12 -6.85 23.39 10.73
N ALA A 13 -7.67 23.86 9.78
CA ALA A 13 -8.78 23.08 9.31
C ALA A 13 -8.25 21.78 8.65
N PRO A 14 -8.76 20.58 8.99
CA PRO A 14 -8.13 19.31 8.62
C PRO A 14 -7.92 19.10 7.10
N TRP A 15 -8.66 19.83 6.26
CA TRP A 15 -8.48 19.82 4.81
C TRP A 15 -7.18 20.48 4.33
N THR A 16 -6.61 21.44 5.07
CA THR A 16 -5.35 22.09 4.69
C THR A 16 -4.18 21.11 4.80
N ALA A 17 -4.14 20.33 5.87
CA ALA A 17 -3.18 19.25 6.07
C ALA A 17 -3.31 18.19 4.96
N GLY A 18 -4.53 17.82 4.58
CA GLY A 18 -4.80 16.90 3.46
C GLY A 18 -4.27 17.42 2.12
N ILE A 19 -4.49 18.69 1.79
CA ILE A 19 -3.97 19.31 0.56
C ILE A 19 -2.44 19.37 0.57
N GLN A 20 -1.83 19.70 1.72
CA GLN A 20 -0.38 19.75 1.83
C GLN A 20 0.25 18.36 1.67
N ALA A 21 -0.33 17.34 2.30
CA ALA A 21 0.08 15.95 2.14
C ALA A 21 -0.09 15.48 0.68
N ALA A 22 -1.21 15.81 0.03
CA ALA A 22 -1.41 15.49 -1.38
C ALA A 22 -0.31 16.10 -2.25
N ARG A 23 -0.01 17.41 -2.07
CA ARG A 23 1.05 18.12 -2.79
C ARG A 23 2.43 17.51 -2.59
N ALA A 24 2.77 17.13 -1.36
CA ALA A 24 4.06 16.50 -1.04
C ALA A 24 4.21 15.11 -1.70
N ASN A 25 3.09 14.42 -1.94
CA ASN A 25 3.09 13.05 -2.47
C ASN A 25 2.77 12.96 -3.97
N VAL A 26 2.48 14.06 -4.68
CA VAL A 26 2.18 14.02 -6.13
C VAL A 26 3.32 13.38 -6.91
N VAL A 27 4.56 13.85 -6.70
CA VAL A 27 5.72 13.36 -7.49
C VAL A 27 6.01 11.88 -7.21
N PRO A 28 6.15 11.43 -5.94
CA PRO A 28 6.28 10.00 -5.65
C PRO A 28 5.11 9.17 -6.20
N GLY A 29 3.87 9.67 -6.08
CA GLY A 29 2.68 9.00 -6.60
C GLY A 29 2.71 8.82 -8.11
N LEU A 30 3.11 9.85 -8.87
CA LEU A 30 3.24 9.77 -10.33
C LEU A 30 4.32 8.77 -10.76
N ILE A 31 5.43 8.67 -10.02
CA ILE A 31 6.47 7.67 -10.30
C ILE A 31 5.90 6.26 -10.15
N VAL A 32 5.19 5.99 -9.04
CA VAL A 32 4.55 4.69 -8.82
C VAL A 32 3.51 4.41 -9.92
N GLN A 33 2.69 5.39 -10.28
CA GLN A 33 1.70 5.26 -11.34
C GLN A 33 2.32 4.92 -12.70
N ALA A 34 3.44 5.57 -13.04
CA ALA A 34 4.18 5.29 -14.28
C ALA A 34 4.73 3.86 -14.30
N LEU A 35 5.26 3.37 -13.18
CA LEU A 35 5.73 1.99 -13.04
C LEU A 35 4.58 0.98 -13.19
N MET A 36 3.44 1.24 -12.55
CA MET A 36 2.23 0.40 -12.67
C MET A 36 1.74 0.34 -14.12
N LEU A 37 1.67 1.49 -14.80
CA LEU A 37 1.27 1.55 -16.20
C LEU A 37 2.28 0.79 -17.10
N THR A 38 3.57 0.91 -16.82
CA THR A 38 4.62 0.19 -17.56
C THR A 38 4.44 -1.32 -17.44
N VAL A 39 4.19 -1.83 -16.23
CA VAL A 39 3.93 -3.26 -15.99
C VAL A 39 2.67 -3.72 -16.73
N LEU A 40 1.61 -2.92 -16.71
CA LEU A 40 0.36 -3.20 -17.42
C LEU A 40 0.58 -3.30 -18.94
N LEU A 41 1.26 -2.30 -19.52
CA LEU A 41 1.59 -2.30 -20.94
C LEU A 41 2.48 -3.50 -21.29
N ALA A 42 3.49 -3.81 -20.48
CA ALA A 42 4.34 -4.98 -20.69
C ALA A 42 3.54 -6.29 -20.65
N TYR A 43 2.55 -6.43 -19.77
CA TYR A 43 1.66 -7.61 -19.75
C TYR A 43 0.86 -7.77 -21.06
N TYR A 44 0.38 -6.68 -21.66
CA TYR A 44 -0.42 -6.74 -22.89
C TYR A 44 0.41 -6.77 -24.18
N PHE A 45 1.60 -6.18 -24.21
CA PHE A 45 2.39 -6.01 -25.42
C PHE A 45 3.69 -6.84 -25.47
N TYR A 46 4.15 -7.39 -24.33
CA TYR A 46 5.41 -8.15 -24.27
C TYR A 46 5.19 -9.58 -23.73
N PRO A 47 5.17 -10.61 -24.61
CA PRO A 47 4.86 -11.99 -24.22
C PRO A 47 5.69 -12.56 -23.07
N PRO A 48 7.02 -12.33 -22.98
CA PRO A 48 7.81 -12.85 -21.87
C PRO A 48 7.35 -12.34 -20.50
N THR A 49 6.97 -11.06 -20.39
CA THR A 49 6.44 -10.48 -19.15
C THR A 49 5.09 -11.08 -18.79
N ARG A 50 4.21 -11.29 -19.78
CA ARG A 50 2.93 -11.97 -19.55
C ARG A 50 3.14 -13.36 -18.96
N THR A 51 3.98 -14.19 -19.59
CA THR A 51 4.25 -15.55 -19.12
C THR A 51 4.79 -15.56 -17.69
N TRP A 52 5.72 -14.66 -17.37
CA TRP A 52 6.25 -14.52 -16.02
C TRP A 52 5.18 -14.13 -14.99
N LEU A 53 4.32 -13.16 -15.32
CA LEU A 53 3.25 -12.71 -14.43
C LEU A 53 2.15 -13.77 -14.26
N ASP A 54 1.82 -14.52 -15.31
CA ASP A 54 0.86 -15.63 -15.23
C ASP A 54 1.43 -16.77 -14.36
N GLN A 55 2.71 -17.11 -14.50
CA GLN A 55 3.37 -18.06 -13.60
C GLN A 55 3.29 -17.59 -12.14
N LEU A 56 3.58 -16.31 -11.88
CA LEU A 56 3.46 -15.75 -10.54
C LEU A 56 2.01 -15.82 -10.01
N ALA A 57 1.02 -15.58 -10.86
CA ALA A 57 -0.40 -15.71 -10.52
C ALA A 57 -0.76 -17.16 -10.16
N THR A 58 -0.21 -18.17 -10.84
CA THR A 58 -0.41 -19.58 -10.47
C THR A 58 0.25 -19.94 -9.13
N VAL A 59 1.41 -19.37 -8.81
CA VAL A 59 2.05 -19.56 -7.51
C VAL A 59 1.17 -18.94 -6.41
N LYS A 60 0.69 -17.70 -6.64
CA LYS A 60 -0.21 -17.01 -5.72
C LYS A 60 -1.50 -17.80 -5.49
N SER A 61 -2.11 -18.37 -6.54
CA SER A 61 -3.35 -19.13 -6.40
C SER A 61 -3.17 -20.42 -5.60
N ARG A 62 -2.02 -21.10 -5.75
CA ARG A 62 -1.67 -22.32 -4.98
C ARG A 62 -1.42 -22.03 -3.50
N TRP A 63 -0.67 -20.98 -3.19
CA TRP A 63 -0.29 -20.63 -1.81
C TRP A 63 -1.35 -19.79 -1.09
N GLY A 64 -2.35 -19.27 -1.82
CA GLY A 64 -3.49 -18.55 -1.26
C GLY A 64 -3.07 -17.37 -0.39
N TYR A 65 -3.61 -17.31 0.83
CA TYR A 65 -3.26 -16.27 1.80
C TYR A 65 -1.81 -16.34 2.29
N GLY A 66 -1.16 -17.52 2.25
CA GLY A 66 0.24 -17.66 2.66
C GLY A 66 1.19 -16.89 1.76
N TYR A 67 0.92 -16.87 0.45
CA TYR A 67 1.68 -16.03 -0.49
C TYR A 67 1.53 -14.55 -0.13
N THR A 68 0.29 -14.09 0.04
CA THR A 68 0.05 -12.66 0.29
C THR A 68 0.57 -12.21 1.66
N ALA A 69 0.50 -13.07 2.68
CA ALA A 69 1.10 -12.81 3.99
C ALA A 69 2.61 -12.60 3.86
N LEU A 70 3.32 -13.53 3.22
CA LEU A 70 4.77 -13.46 3.05
C LEU A 70 5.17 -12.26 2.17
N SER A 71 4.51 -12.06 1.03
CA SER A 71 4.83 -10.95 0.14
C SER A 71 4.60 -9.60 0.82
N SER A 72 3.55 -9.47 1.65
CA SER A 72 3.24 -8.25 2.38
C SER A 72 4.24 -7.99 3.50
N MET A 73 4.70 -9.02 4.21
CA MET A 73 5.79 -8.90 5.19
C MET A 73 7.09 -8.45 4.52
N VAL A 74 7.44 -9.02 3.36
CA VAL A 74 8.65 -8.65 2.63
C VAL A 74 8.55 -7.20 2.13
N ALA A 75 7.46 -6.85 1.46
CA ALA A 75 7.30 -5.53 0.85
C ALA A 75 7.03 -4.42 1.87
N GLY A 76 6.23 -4.69 2.90
CA GLY A 76 5.80 -3.72 3.89
C GLY A 76 6.74 -3.56 5.09
N ALA A 77 7.47 -4.61 5.47
CA ALA A 77 8.37 -4.57 6.64
C ALA A 77 9.84 -4.74 6.26
N LEU A 78 10.21 -5.84 5.58
CA LEU A 78 11.63 -6.17 5.37
C LEU A 78 12.33 -5.19 4.42
N ILE A 79 11.77 -4.94 3.24
CA ILE A 79 12.38 -4.04 2.25
C ILE A 79 12.55 -2.62 2.81
N PRO A 80 11.52 -1.99 3.41
CA PRO A 80 11.67 -0.66 4.01
C PRO A 80 12.72 -0.60 5.11
N GLU A 81 12.77 -1.62 5.99
CA GLU A 81 13.77 -1.63 7.05
C GLU A 81 15.19 -1.85 6.51
N LEU A 82 15.36 -2.73 5.53
CA LEU A 82 16.65 -2.93 4.85
C LEU A 82 17.11 -1.64 4.15
N LEU A 83 16.22 -0.95 3.44
CA LEU A 83 16.53 0.33 2.83
C LEU A 83 16.90 1.38 3.88
N ARG A 84 16.20 1.41 5.02
CA ARG A 84 16.54 2.28 6.15
C ARG A 84 17.96 2.03 6.65
N ILE A 85 18.31 0.76 6.88
CA ILE A 85 19.63 0.36 7.37
C ILE A 85 20.72 0.72 6.35
N LEU A 86 20.52 0.35 5.09
CA LEU A 86 21.53 0.48 4.04
C LEU A 86 21.74 1.95 3.63
N VAL A 87 20.66 2.69 3.40
CA VAL A 87 20.73 4.04 2.83
C VAL A 87 20.89 5.10 3.92
N PHE A 88 20.11 5.01 5.01
CA PHE A 88 20.04 6.08 6.01
C PHE A 88 20.95 5.82 7.23
N GLN A 89 21.21 4.55 7.57
CA GLN A 89 22.06 4.18 8.71
C GLN A 89 23.44 3.65 8.30
N ARG A 90 23.81 3.76 7.02
CA ARG A 90 25.12 3.35 6.48
C ARG A 90 25.50 1.92 6.90
N ALA A 91 24.57 0.99 6.74
CA ALA A 91 24.71 -0.43 7.13
C ALA A 91 24.94 -0.69 8.62
N THR A 92 24.62 0.26 9.51
CA THR A 92 24.69 0.06 10.97
C THR A 92 23.36 -0.42 11.51
N VAL A 93 23.31 -1.67 11.99
CA VAL A 93 22.12 -2.26 12.62
C VAL A 93 22.01 -1.81 14.07
N LYS A 94 20.84 -1.30 14.46
CA LYS A 94 20.53 -0.89 15.83
C LYS A 94 19.40 -1.74 16.44
N ARG A 95 19.24 -1.69 17.76
CA ARG A 95 18.18 -2.41 18.48
C ARG A 95 16.79 -1.92 18.10
N GLU A 96 16.65 -0.64 17.78
CA GLU A 96 15.38 -0.06 17.32
C GLU A 96 14.93 -0.70 16.01
N ASN A 97 15.86 -1.10 15.12
CA ASN A 97 15.50 -1.78 13.88
C ASN A 97 14.82 -3.13 14.14
N LEU A 98 15.33 -3.88 15.12
CA LEU A 98 14.71 -5.15 15.52
C LEU A 98 13.32 -4.93 16.12
N SER A 99 13.16 -3.91 16.98
CA SER A 99 11.85 -3.55 17.54
C SER A 99 10.86 -3.15 16.44
N ASN A 100 11.30 -2.38 15.44
CA ASN A 100 10.48 -1.99 14.30
C ASN A 100 10.04 -3.21 13.49
N LEU A 101 10.95 -4.15 13.22
CA LEU A 101 10.62 -5.38 12.51
C LEU A 101 9.66 -6.28 13.28
N LEU A 102 9.87 -6.44 14.59
CA LEU A 102 9.00 -7.24 15.45
C LEU A 102 7.56 -6.71 15.46
N PHE A 103 7.37 -5.41 15.32
CA PHE A 103 6.05 -4.81 15.15
C PHE A 103 5.54 -4.87 13.69
N ALA A 104 6.37 -4.47 12.74
CA ALA A 104 5.98 -4.31 11.34
C ALA A 104 5.66 -5.64 10.67
N LEU A 105 6.40 -6.72 10.95
CA LEU A 105 6.17 -8.04 10.36
C LEU A 105 4.76 -8.58 10.63
N PRO A 106 4.30 -8.74 11.90
CA PRO A 106 2.95 -9.22 12.16
C PRO A 106 1.89 -8.24 11.66
N PHE A 107 2.14 -6.92 11.76
CA PHE A 107 1.22 -5.92 11.25
C PHE A 107 1.00 -6.06 9.74
N TRP A 108 2.07 -6.09 8.94
CA TRP A 108 1.98 -6.22 7.49
C TRP A 108 1.52 -7.61 7.03
N CYS A 109 1.82 -8.65 7.80
CA CYS A 109 1.25 -9.98 7.59
C CYS A 109 -0.29 -9.93 7.69
N PHE A 110 -0.80 -9.42 8.82
CA PHE A 110 -2.23 -9.32 9.07
C PHE A 110 -2.92 -8.43 8.04
N MET A 111 -2.39 -7.22 7.81
CA MET A 111 -2.95 -6.28 6.84
C MET A 111 -2.96 -6.84 5.42
N GLY A 112 -1.89 -7.53 5.01
CA GLY A 112 -1.82 -8.19 3.71
C GLY A 112 -2.92 -9.23 3.52
N VAL A 113 -3.17 -10.06 4.53
CA VAL A 113 -4.23 -11.08 4.50
C VAL A 113 -5.61 -10.44 4.46
N VAL A 114 -5.85 -9.39 5.26
CA VAL A 114 -7.13 -8.66 5.28
C VAL A 114 -7.43 -8.04 3.91
N VAL A 115 -6.45 -7.39 3.29
CA VAL A 115 -6.58 -6.80 1.95
C VAL A 115 -6.83 -7.88 0.90
N ASP A 116 -6.10 -8.99 0.92
CA ASP A 116 -6.31 -10.09 -0.05
C ASP A 116 -7.70 -10.71 0.11
N PHE A 117 -8.16 -10.89 1.35
CA PHE A 117 -9.51 -11.37 1.63
C PHE A 117 -10.55 -10.41 1.04
N PHE A 118 -10.37 -9.10 1.28
CA PHE A 118 -11.27 -8.09 0.74
C PHE A 118 -11.30 -8.09 -0.79
N TYR A 119 -10.16 -8.19 -1.46
CA TYR A 119 -10.09 -8.27 -2.92
C TYR A 119 -10.73 -9.54 -3.49
N ARG A 120 -10.59 -10.67 -2.81
CA ARG A 120 -11.33 -11.91 -3.18
C ARG A 120 -12.84 -11.75 -3.02
N ARG A 121 -13.30 -11.04 -1.98
CA ARG A 121 -14.72 -10.73 -1.80
C ARG A 121 -15.25 -9.81 -2.91
N GLN A 122 -14.48 -8.79 -3.28
CA GLN A 122 -14.83 -7.92 -4.39
C GLN A 122 -14.88 -8.66 -5.74
N ALA A 123 -14.00 -9.65 -5.95
CA ALA A 123 -14.07 -10.52 -7.12
C ALA A 123 -15.41 -11.30 -7.17
N GLY A 124 -15.88 -11.80 -6.02
CA GLY A 124 -17.21 -12.42 -5.92
C GLY A 124 -18.38 -11.44 -6.13
N TRP A 125 -18.25 -10.18 -5.71
CA TRP A 125 -19.32 -9.16 -5.85
C TRP A 125 -19.42 -8.55 -7.25
N PHE A 126 -18.27 -8.30 -7.89
CA PHE A 126 -18.21 -7.53 -9.13
C PHE A 126 -17.69 -8.33 -10.33
N GLY A 127 -17.10 -9.51 -10.11
CA GLY A 127 -16.49 -10.34 -11.15
C GLY A 127 -14.96 -10.28 -11.16
N GLU A 128 -14.35 -11.22 -11.87
CA GLU A 128 -12.90 -11.35 -12.03
C GLU A 128 -12.35 -10.67 -13.28
N GLU A 129 -13.22 -10.33 -14.22
CA GLU A 129 -12.83 -9.75 -15.52
C GLU A 129 -12.22 -8.35 -15.39
N ALA A 130 -11.25 -8.05 -16.25
CA ALA A 130 -10.60 -6.74 -16.34
C ALA A 130 -11.38 -5.74 -17.22
N THR A 131 -12.71 -5.75 -17.14
CA THR A 131 -13.54 -4.75 -17.86
C THR A 131 -13.57 -3.43 -17.08
N LEU A 132 -13.69 -2.31 -17.80
CA LEU A 132 -13.70 -0.97 -17.19
C LEU A 132 -14.76 -0.86 -16.08
N ALA A 133 -15.95 -1.43 -16.30
CA ALA A 133 -17.04 -1.38 -15.34
C ALA A 133 -16.71 -2.15 -14.04
N VAL A 134 -16.08 -3.32 -14.13
CA VAL A 134 -15.70 -4.12 -12.96
C VAL A 134 -14.58 -3.42 -12.19
N VAL A 135 -13.55 -2.95 -12.89
CA VAL A 135 -12.41 -2.25 -12.28
C VAL A 135 -12.87 -0.96 -11.61
N ALA A 136 -13.72 -0.16 -12.25
CA ALA A 136 -14.24 1.09 -11.68
C ALA A 136 -15.01 0.82 -10.37
N LYS A 137 -15.87 -0.19 -10.32
CA LYS A 137 -16.60 -0.56 -9.08
C LYS A 137 -15.65 -0.95 -7.96
N LYS A 138 -14.63 -1.77 -8.25
CA LYS A 138 -13.60 -2.18 -7.28
C LYS A 138 -12.85 -0.96 -6.71
N VAL A 139 -12.43 -0.06 -7.59
CA VAL A 139 -11.73 1.19 -7.20
C VAL A 139 -12.62 2.10 -6.35
N LEU A 140 -13.89 2.28 -6.71
CA LEU A 140 -14.80 3.12 -5.93
C LEU A 140 -15.02 2.58 -4.51
N VAL A 141 -15.22 1.26 -4.39
CA VAL A 141 -15.39 0.62 -3.09
C VAL A 141 -14.10 0.68 -2.27
N ASP A 142 -12.95 0.52 -2.90
CA ASP A 142 -11.64 0.62 -2.23
C ASP A 142 -11.36 2.05 -1.72
N GLN A 143 -11.60 3.06 -2.56
CA GLN A 143 -11.28 4.46 -2.27
C GLN A 143 -12.27 5.11 -1.28
N PHE A 144 -13.57 4.79 -1.38
CA PHE A 144 -14.61 5.49 -0.63
C PHE A 144 -15.21 4.69 0.53
N LEU A 145 -14.96 3.38 0.59
CA LEU A 145 -15.45 2.55 1.69
C LEU A 145 -14.30 1.94 2.48
N TYR A 146 -13.43 1.17 1.82
CA TYR A 146 -12.38 0.45 2.52
C TYR A 146 -11.34 1.38 3.15
N SER A 147 -10.75 2.28 2.34
CA SER A 147 -9.68 3.17 2.81
C SER A 147 -10.14 4.09 3.94
N PRO A 148 -11.30 4.79 3.86
CA PRO A 148 -11.76 5.65 4.94
C PRO A 148 -12.08 4.89 6.23
N LEU A 149 -12.66 3.69 6.15
CA LEU A 149 -12.96 2.88 7.34
C LEU A 149 -11.70 2.38 8.06
N PHE A 150 -10.62 2.15 7.30
CA PHE A 150 -9.33 1.75 7.86
C PHE A 150 -8.46 2.92 8.33
N SER A 151 -8.70 4.13 7.82
CA SER A 151 -7.92 5.34 8.16
C SER A 151 -8.61 6.29 9.14
N ALA A 152 -9.88 6.03 9.49
CA ALA A 152 -10.67 6.80 10.45
C ALA A 152 -10.35 6.42 11.90
#